data_AF-A0A9E7SC77-F1
#
_entry.id   AF-A0A9E7SC77-F1
#
_cell.length_a   1.000
_cell.length_b   1.000
_cell.length_c   1.000
_cell.angle_alpha   90.00
_cell.angle_beta   90.00
_cell.angle_gamma   90.00
#
_symmetry.space_group_name_H-M   'P 1'
#
loop_
_entity.id
_entity.type
_entity.pdbx_description
1 polymer ?
#
loop_
_entity_poly.entity_id
_entity_poly.type
_entity_poly.pdbx_seq_one_letter_code
_entity_poly.pdbx_strand_id
1 'polypeptide(L)'
;MFRCAHAKIFKVALVTDSGKYLQKRRLIKVLNKLREVMFMRRKDKNRSVEGEEVIRVPLPKDNQVFGIVEQALGSGWMDVRCSDGKIRRCRIPGRFRRRMWIKIGDVVVVEPWEVQSDERGDIVYRYTRTQVDWLLRKKKITQEFLSGGLTL
;
A
#
# COMPACT_ATOMS: atom_id res chain seq x y z
N MET A 1 -12.18 -1.80 -30.88
CA MET A 1 -12.09 -2.83 -31.93
C MET A 1 -10.67 -3.38 -31.91
N PHE A 2 -10.45 -4.54 -31.26
CA PHE A 2 -10.21 -5.86 -31.90
C PHE A 2 -8.96 -5.81 -32.81
N ARG A 3 -7.88 -6.58 -32.64
CA ARG A 3 -7.70 -8.04 -32.45
C ARG A 3 -6.27 -8.30 -31.91
N CYS A 4 -6.02 -9.19 -30.95
CA CYS A 4 -5.90 -10.66 -31.04
C CYS A 4 -4.94 -11.19 -32.12
N ALA A 5 -3.79 -11.73 -31.72
CA ALA A 5 -3.18 -12.91 -32.37
C ALA A 5 -2.21 -13.64 -31.41
N HIS A 6 -2.64 -14.83 -31.00
CA HIS A 6 -1.83 -15.89 -30.40
C HIS A 6 -0.86 -16.45 -31.47
N ALA A 7 0.39 -16.69 -31.12
CA ALA A 7 1.25 -17.63 -31.84
C ALA A 7 1.39 -18.89 -30.97
N LYS A 8 0.84 -20.00 -31.48
CA LYS A 8 1.07 -21.36 -30.97
C LYS A 8 2.29 -21.96 -31.66
N ILE A 9 2.74 -23.08 -31.09
CA ILE A 9 3.57 -24.17 -31.66
C ILE A 9 5.04 -24.10 -31.23
N PHE A 10 5.43 -24.94 -30.27
CA PHE A 10 6.21 -26.14 -30.59
C PHE A 10 6.14 -27.14 -29.43
N LYS A 11 5.70 -28.36 -29.74
CA LYS A 11 5.73 -29.55 -28.90
C LYS A 11 6.85 -30.42 -29.47
N VAL A 12 7.77 -30.91 -28.64
CA VAL A 12 8.34 -32.28 -28.70
C VAL A 12 9.20 -32.47 -27.44
N ALA A 13 9.02 -33.64 -26.85
CA ALA A 13 9.65 -34.19 -25.67
C ALA A 13 11.15 -34.45 -25.86
N LEU A 14 11.92 -34.47 -24.76
CA LEU A 14 12.88 -35.55 -24.49
C LEU A 14 12.99 -35.75 -22.96
N VAL A 15 12.93 -37.02 -22.59
CA VAL A 15 13.11 -37.62 -21.27
C VAL A 15 14.62 -37.82 -21.01
N THR A 16 15.00 -38.05 -19.74
CA THR A 16 16.36 -38.37 -19.22
C THR A 16 17.30 -37.15 -19.15
N ASP A 17 18.24 -36.99 -18.23
CA ASP A 17 18.75 -37.80 -17.13
C ASP A 17 19.49 -36.83 -16.18
N SER A 18 19.64 -37.28 -14.95
CA SER A 18 20.67 -36.94 -13.98
C SER A 18 21.97 -36.34 -14.57
N GLY A 19 22.33 -35.13 -14.15
CA GLY A 19 23.73 -34.71 -14.17
C GLY A 19 24.01 -33.28 -14.64
N LYS A 20 24.73 -32.57 -13.77
CA LYS A 20 25.57 -31.40 -14.09
C LYS A 20 24.83 -30.06 -14.18
N TYR A 21 24.56 -29.52 -12.98
CA TYR A 21 25.11 -28.22 -12.59
C TYR A 21 26.18 -27.65 -13.55
N LEU A 22 25.82 -26.86 -14.57
CA LEU A 22 26.65 -25.77 -15.10
C LEU A 22 25.91 -24.96 -16.19
N GLN A 23 25.11 -23.97 -15.77
CA GLN A 23 24.87 -22.68 -16.48
C GLN A 23 23.78 -21.83 -15.79
N LYS A 24 23.65 -21.93 -14.46
CA LYS A 24 22.77 -21.10 -13.60
C LYS A 24 23.17 -19.60 -13.53
N ARG A 25 23.86 -19.05 -14.55
CA ARG A 25 24.27 -17.64 -14.60
C ARG A 25 23.65 -16.81 -15.74
N ARG A 26 22.97 -17.42 -16.72
CA ARG A 26 22.21 -16.66 -17.75
C ARG A 26 20.73 -16.45 -17.39
N LEU A 27 20.10 -17.38 -16.68
CA LEU A 27 18.68 -17.27 -16.30
C LEU A 27 18.41 -16.20 -15.23
N ILE A 28 19.32 -16.03 -14.27
CA ILE A 28 19.19 -15.04 -13.17
C ILE A 28 19.27 -13.60 -13.71
N LYS A 29 20.06 -13.35 -14.76
CA LYS A 29 20.16 -12.02 -15.38
C LYS A 29 18.85 -11.61 -16.07
N VAL A 30 18.13 -12.55 -16.67
CA VAL A 30 16.85 -12.27 -17.36
C VAL A 30 15.72 -12.03 -16.35
N LEU A 31 15.66 -12.84 -15.28
CA LEU A 31 14.68 -12.66 -14.20
C LEU A 31 14.88 -11.37 -13.41
N ASN A 32 16.14 -10.97 -13.14
CA ASN A 32 16.41 -9.68 -12.49
C ASN A 32 16.13 -8.48 -13.41
N LYS A 33 16.29 -8.64 -14.72
CA LYS A 33 15.96 -7.58 -15.69
C LYS A 33 14.45 -7.35 -15.79
N LEU A 34 13.63 -8.39 -15.67
CA LEU A 34 12.16 -8.26 -15.59
C LEU A 34 11.69 -7.55 -14.31
N ARG A 35 12.45 -7.70 -13.21
CA ARG A 35 12.18 -7.00 -11.94
C ARG A 35 12.52 -5.50 -12.02
N GLU A 36 13.46 -5.09 -12.88
CA GLU A 36 13.78 -3.69 -13.16
C GLU A 36 12.74 -2.99 -14.06
N VAL A 37 12.22 -3.67 -15.10
CA VAL A 37 11.30 -3.00 -16.05
C VAL A 37 9.90 -2.77 -15.48
N MET A 38 9.45 -3.60 -14.53
CA MET A 38 8.12 -3.45 -13.91
C MET A 38 8.10 -2.44 -12.74
N PHE A 39 9.26 -2.07 -12.19
CA PHE A 39 9.39 -1.09 -11.11
C PHE A 39 9.80 0.28 -11.67
N MET A 40 9.12 0.73 -12.74
CA MET A 40 9.20 2.13 -13.17
C MET A 40 8.44 3.02 -12.19
N ARG A 41 9.07 3.27 -11.03
CA ARG A 41 8.72 4.39 -10.17
C ARG A 41 8.97 5.65 -10.99
N ARG A 42 7.92 6.29 -11.51
CA ARG A 42 7.99 7.65 -12.05
C ARG A 42 8.66 8.52 -10.99
N LYS A 43 9.92 8.84 -11.23
CA LYS A 43 10.73 9.67 -10.37
C LYS A 43 10.43 11.10 -10.81
N ASP A 44 9.35 11.66 -10.25
CA ASP A 44 9.10 13.08 -10.39
C ASP A 44 10.33 13.80 -9.81
N LYS A 45 11.11 14.43 -10.68
CA LYS A 45 12.20 15.33 -10.30
C LYS A 45 11.54 16.52 -9.62
N ASN A 46 11.54 16.53 -8.30
CA ASN A 46 11.43 17.79 -7.58
C ASN A 46 12.73 18.06 -6.81
N ARG A 47 13.26 19.22 -7.14
CA ARG A 47 14.48 19.89 -6.70
C ARG A 47 14.65 19.74 -5.18
N SER A 48 15.79 19.22 -4.74
CA SER A 48 16.22 19.32 -3.34
C SER A 48 16.45 20.80 -3.03
N VAL A 49 15.42 21.46 -2.50
CA VAL A 49 15.59 22.70 -1.76
C VAL A 49 16.05 22.27 -0.37
N GLU A 50 17.34 22.49 -0.08
CA GLU A 50 17.90 22.39 1.26
C GLU A 50 17.34 23.53 2.11
N GLY A 51 16.12 23.31 2.56
CA GLY A 51 15.47 24.02 3.65
C GLY A 51 14.52 23.01 4.26
N GLU A 52 14.43 22.95 5.59
CA GLU A 52 13.32 22.25 6.23
C GLU A 52 12.03 22.95 5.80
N GLU A 53 11.44 22.53 4.66
CA GLU A 53 10.06 22.85 4.37
C GLU A 53 9.28 22.38 5.59
N VAL A 54 8.68 23.33 6.31
CA VAL A 54 7.85 23.06 7.47
C VAL A 54 6.57 22.39 6.95
N ILE A 55 6.66 21.09 6.70
CA ILE A 55 5.53 20.28 6.26
C ILE A 55 4.55 20.21 7.44
N ARG A 56 3.42 20.89 7.30
CA ARG A 56 2.32 20.79 8.26
C ARG A 56 1.59 19.47 8.03
N VAL A 57 1.88 18.48 8.87
CA VAL A 57 1.18 17.18 8.88
C VAL A 57 0.09 17.21 9.96
N PRO A 58 -1.20 17.03 9.61
CA PRO A 58 -2.25 16.95 10.61
C PRO A 58 -2.06 15.67 11.43
N LEU A 59 -2.09 15.80 12.76
CA LEU A 59 -2.07 14.65 13.67
C LEU A 59 -3.50 14.34 14.13
N PRO A 60 -3.81 13.07 14.46
CA PRO A 60 -5.07 12.71 15.10
C PRO A 60 -5.27 13.53 16.37
N LYS A 61 -6.49 14.00 16.61
CA LYS A 61 -6.90 14.73 17.81
C LYS A 61 -7.99 13.95 18.53
N ASP A 62 -8.17 14.25 19.82
CA ASP A 62 -9.27 13.71 20.62
C ASP A 62 -9.27 12.17 20.67
N ASN A 63 -10.34 11.54 20.18
CA ASN A 63 -10.50 10.09 20.11
C ASN A 63 -10.03 9.48 18.76
N GLN A 64 -9.44 10.29 17.88
CA GLN A 64 -9.01 9.83 16.56
C GLN A 64 -7.77 8.95 16.66
N VAL A 65 -7.70 7.95 15.78
CA VAL A 65 -6.62 6.97 15.73
C VAL A 65 -6.02 6.88 14.34
N PHE A 66 -4.76 6.45 14.25
CA PHE A 66 -4.17 6.10 12.96
C PHE A 66 -4.76 4.79 12.48
N GLY A 67 -4.89 4.64 11.16
CA GLY A 67 -5.39 3.43 10.53
C GLY A 67 -4.68 3.12 9.22
N ILE A 68 -4.69 1.85 8.83
CA ILE A 68 -4.28 1.38 7.51
C ILE A 68 -5.46 0.65 6.89
N VAL A 69 -5.76 1.02 5.65
CA VAL A 69 -6.87 0.42 4.90
C VAL A 69 -6.49 -0.99 4.47
N GLU A 70 -7.23 -1.98 4.96
CA GLU A 70 -7.02 -3.39 4.64
C GLU A 70 -7.83 -3.82 3.42
N GLN A 71 -9.12 -3.48 3.43
CA GLN A 71 -10.03 -3.95 2.41
C GLN A 71 -11.06 -2.87 2.07
N ALA A 72 -11.37 -2.73 0.78
CA ALA A 72 -12.51 -1.94 0.34
C ALA A 72 -13.74 -2.86 0.26
N LEU A 73 -14.78 -2.54 1.03
CA LEU A 73 -16.04 -3.29 1.05
C LEU A 73 -17.04 -2.82 -0.02
N GLY A 74 -16.82 -1.61 -0.56
CA GLY A 74 -17.71 -0.98 -1.53
C GLY A 74 -18.67 0.01 -0.90
N SER A 75 -19.40 0.77 -1.73
CA SER A 75 -20.31 1.84 -1.31
C SER A 75 -19.69 2.93 -0.40
N GLY A 76 -18.36 3.04 -0.35
CA GLY A 76 -17.64 3.96 0.53
C GLY A 76 -17.41 3.41 1.94
N TRP A 77 -17.54 2.10 2.13
CA TRP A 77 -17.11 1.37 3.32
C TRP A 77 -15.77 0.69 3.08
N MET A 78 -14.92 0.69 4.10
CA MET A 78 -13.60 0.07 4.09
C MET A 78 -13.30 -0.52 5.47
N ASP A 79 -12.63 -1.67 5.52
CA ASP A 79 -12.08 -2.20 6.76
C ASP A 79 -10.69 -1.60 6.98
N VAL A 80 -10.46 -1.09 8.18
CA VAL A 80 -9.25 -0.36 8.55
C VAL A 80 -8.65 -0.97 9.81
N ARG A 81 -7.40 -1.40 9.73
CA ARG A 81 -6.62 -1.81 10.89
C ARG A 81 -6.14 -0.54 11.61
N CYS A 82 -6.61 -0.32 12.82
CA CYS A 82 -6.26 0.84 13.61
C CYS A 82 -5.00 0.60 14.45
N SER A 83 -4.37 1.68 14.92
CA SER A 83 -3.14 1.62 15.72
C SER A 83 -3.31 0.98 17.10
N ASP A 84 -4.55 0.83 17.57
CA ASP A 84 -4.92 0.12 18.79
C ASP A 84 -5.05 -1.39 18.59
N GLY A 85 -4.80 -1.89 17.37
CA GLY A 85 -4.86 -3.32 17.03
C GLY A 85 -6.26 -3.82 16.65
N LYS A 86 -7.29 -2.97 16.69
CA LYS A 86 -8.66 -3.33 16.29
C LYS A 86 -8.87 -3.09 14.79
N ILE A 87 -9.70 -3.92 14.17
CA ILE A 87 -10.13 -3.73 12.79
C ILE A 87 -11.53 -3.13 12.81
N ARG A 88 -11.65 -1.91 12.29
CA ARG A 88 -12.91 -1.16 12.25
C ARG A 88 -13.45 -1.07 10.84
N ARG A 89 -14.75 -1.29 10.70
CA ARG A 89 -15.50 -1.00 9.48
C ARG A 89 -15.78 0.49 9.41
N CYS A 90 -15.00 1.18 8.58
CA CYS A 90 -15.01 2.63 8.49
C CYS A 90 -15.82 3.11 7.28
N ARG A 91 -16.60 4.17 7.47
CA ARG A 91 -17.32 4.88 6.40
C ARG A 91 -16.50 6.06 5.91
N ILE A 92 -16.56 6.38 4.62
CA ILE A 92 -16.08 7.65 4.07
C ILE A 92 -17.26 8.65 4.05
N PRO A 93 -17.24 9.70 4.89
CA PRO A 93 -18.27 10.74 4.85
C PRO A 93 -18.41 11.37 3.46
N GLY A 94 -19.64 11.72 3.08
CA GLY A 94 -19.93 12.28 1.76
C GLY A 94 -19.10 13.53 1.42
N ARG A 95 -18.81 14.37 2.43
CA ARG A 95 -17.95 15.56 2.33
C ARG A 95 -16.52 15.27 1.86
N PHE A 96 -16.05 14.04 2.03
CA PHE A 96 -14.70 13.60 1.68
C PHE A 96 -14.65 12.68 0.47
N ARG A 97 -15.77 12.02 0.13
CA ARG A 97 -15.85 11.02 -0.95
C ARG A 97 -15.36 11.53 -2.32
N ARG A 98 -15.53 12.81 -2.64
CA ARG A 98 -15.03 13.41 -3.89
C ARG A 98 -13.56 13.88 -3.81
N ARG A 99 -13.02 14.07 -2.61
CA ARG A 99 -11.68 14.65 -2.38
C ARG A 99 -10.61 13.61 -2.07
N MET A 100 -11.00 12.49 -1.46
CA MET A 100 -10.07 11.46 -1.01
C MET A 100 -10.22 10.20 -1.85
N TRP A 101 -9.24 9.97 -2.73
CA TRP A 101 -9.11 8.69 -3.42
C TRP A 101 -8.32 7.73 -2.54
N ILE A 102 -9.03 6.87 -1.81
CA ILE A 102 -8.40 5.94 -0.86
C ILE A 102 -8.20 4.58 -1.53
N LYS A 103 -7.02 3.99 -1.34
CA LYS A 103 -6.66 2.64 -1.79
C LYS A 103 -6.27 1.76 -0.60
N ILE A 104 -6.23 0.45 -0.85
CA ILE A 104 -5.71 -0.52 0.12
C ILE A 104 -4.24 -0.22 0.40
N GLY A 105 -3.86 -0.22 1.68
CA GLY A 105 -2.52 0.11 2.16
C GLY A 105 -2.28 1.60 2.44
N ASP A 106 -3.25 2.48 2.16
CA ASP A 106 -3.13 3.90 2.52
C ASP A 106 -3.23 4.08 4.05
N VAL A 107 -2.42 5.00 4.58
CA VAL A 107 -2.50 5.42 5.98
C VAL A 107 -3.54 6.53 6.11
N VAL A 108 -4.47 6.35 7.05
CA VAL A 108 -5.62 7.22 7.27
C VAL A 108 -5.74 7.62 8.73
N VAL A 109 -6.54 8.66 8.99
CA VAL A 109 -7.04 8.98 10.32
C VAL A 109 -8.47 8.50 10.41
N VAL A 110 -8.76 7.72 11.45
CA VAL A 110 -10.08 7.19 11.77
C VAL A 110 -10.61 7.90 12.99
N GLU A 111 -11.86 8.34 12.92
CA GLU A 111 -12.64 8.82 14.06
C GLU A 111 -13.61 7.70 14.45
N PRO A 112 -13.35 6.97 15.54
CA PRO A 112 -14.28 5.95 16.03
C PRO A 112 -15.64 6.57 16.36
N TRP A 113 -16.71 5.85 16.08
CA TRP A 113 -18.05 6.29 16.48
C TRP A 113 -18.19 6.27 18.01
N GLU A 114 -19.04 7.12 18.57
CA GLU A 114 -19.35 7.10 20.01
C GLU A 114 -20.01 5.79 20.43
N VAL A 115 -20.87 5.24 19.56
CA VAL A 115 -21.50 3.94 19.72
C VAL A 115 -20.74 2.91 18.89
N GLN A 116 -20.40 1.76 19.49
CA GLN A 116 -19.59 0.70 18.85
C GLN A 116 -18.21 1.22 18.39
N SER A 117 -17.54 1.98 19.25
CA SER A 117 -16.23 2.57 19.02
C SER A 117 -15.13 1.56 18.65
N ASP A 118 -15.32 0.29 18.97
CA ASP A 118 -14.35 -0.78 18.69
C ASP A 118 -14.53 -1.41 17.30
N GLU A 119 -15.72 -1.28 16.71
CA GLU A 119 -16.08 -1.94 15.46
C GLU A 119 -16.29 -0.96 14.31
N ARG A 120 -16.66 0.28 14.60
CA ARG A 120 -17.08 1.26 13.58
C ARG A 120 -16.37 2.60 13.73
N GLY A 121 -16.26 3.31 12.62
CA GLY A 121 -15.67 4.64 12.59
C GLY A 121 -15.88 5.35 11.24
N ASP A 122 -15.42 6.58 11.16
CA ASP A 122 -15.39 7.37 9.95
C ASP A 122 -13.94 7.68 9.54
N ILE A 123 -13.65 7.63 8.24
CA ILE A 123 -12.35 8.06 7.71
C ILE A 123 -12.38 9.57 7.47
N VAL A 124 -11.57 10.31 8.23
CA VAL A 124 -11.57 11.79 8.21
C VAL A 124 -10.42 12.38 7.40
N TYR A 125 -9.32 11.63 7.22
CA TYR A 125 -8.15 12.10 6.48
C TYR A 125 -7.35 10.94 5.90
N ARG A 126 -6.70 11.16 4.76
CA ARG A 126 -5.76 10.22 4.12
C ARG A 126 -4.40 10.90 3.98
N TYR A 127 -3.38 10.29 4.56
CA TYR A 127 -2.01 10.77 4.44
C TYR A 127 -1.44 10.52 3.05
N THR A 128 -0.63 11.45 2.56
CA THR A 128 0.20 11.25 1.37
C THR A 128 1.47 10.48 1.72
N ARG A 129 2.17 9.93 0.72
CA ARG A 129 3.40 9.19 0.97
C ARG A 129 4.45 10.01 1.73
N THR A 130 4.64 11.27 1.36
CA THR A 130 5.56 12.19 2.03
C THR A 130 5.18 12.42 3.49
N GLN A 131 3.89 12.51 3.79
CA GLN A 131 3.41 12.65 5.17
C GLN A 131 3.62 11.37 5.97
N VAL A 132 3.43 10.18 5.37
CA VAL A 132 3.74 8.89 6.00
C VAL A 132 5.23 8.80 6.34
N ASP A 133 6.10 9.17 5.40
CA ASP A 133 7.56 9.18 5.64
C ASP A 133 7.92 10.16 6.77
N TRP A 134 7.24 11.31 6.87
CA TRP A 134 7.39 12.24 8.00
C TRP A 134 6.91 11.64 9.33
N LEU A 135 5.76 10.95 9.35
CA LEU A 135 5.21 10.29 10.54
C LEU A 135 6.17 9.21 11.06
N LEU A 136 6.82 8.45 10.17
CA LEU A 136 7.86 7.47 10.51
C LEU A 136 9.09 8.14 11.13
N ARG A 137 9.61 9.21 10.51
CA ARG A 137 10.78 9.95 11.01
C ARG A 137 10.52 10.53 12.41
N LYS A 138 9.31 11.01 12.67
CA LYS A 138 8.88 11.53 13.97
C LYS A 138 8.38 10.46 14.94
N LYS A 139 8.50 9.16 14.59
CA LYS A 139 8.09 8.01 15.40
C LYS A 139 6.62 8.10 15.87
N LYS A 140 5.74 8.69 15.05
CA LYS A 140 4.29 8.74 15.32
C LYS A 140 3.59 7.45 14.92
N ILE A 141 4.15 6.74 13.94
CA ILE A 141 3.75 5.39 13.53
C ILE A 141 5.01 4.52 13.44
N THR A 142 4.86 3.21 13.63
CA THR A 142 5.96 2.24 13.51
C THR A 142 5.99 1.60 12.13
N GLN A 143 7.14 1.06 11.74
CA GLN A 143 7.28 0.34 10.47
C GLN A 143 6.50 -0.99 10.50
N GLU A 144 6.44 -1.63 11.66
CA GLU A 144 5.69 -2.87 11.90
C GLU A 144 4.19 -2.69 11.60
N PHE A 145 3.63 -1.56 12.05
CA PHE A 145 2.25 -1.19 11.78
C PHE A 145 1.96 -1.14 10.28
N LEU A 146 2.83 -0.51 9.49
CA LEU A 146 2.68 -0.41 8.02
C LEU A 146 2.74 -1.77 7.30
N SER A 147 3.55 -2.69 7.80
CA SER A 147 3.68 -4.04 7.23
C SER A 147 2.55 -5.00 7.61
N GLY A 148 1.63 -4.58 8.49
CA GLY A 148 0.48 -5.39 8.89
C GLY A 148 0.82 -6.59 9.77
N GLY A 149 2.06 -6.69 10.27
CA GLY A 149 2.51 -7.75 11.17
C GLY A 149 2.17 -9.15 10.67
N LEU A 150 2.91 -9.65 9.67
CA LEU A 150 2.99 -11.10 9.43
C LEU A 150 3.66 -11.73 10.65
N THR A 151 2.87 -12.02 11.67
CA THR A 151 3.25 -12.95 12.73
C THR A 151 3.15 -14.34 12.12
N LEU A 152 4.32 -14.92 11.85
CA LEU A 152 4.49 -16.34 11.50
C LEU A 152 4.08 -17.23 12.67
#